data_AF-A0A846CFX5-F1
#
_entry.id   AF-A0A846CFX5-F1
#
_cell.length_a   1.000
_cell.length_b   1.000
_cell.length_c   1.000
_cell.angle_alpha   90.00
_cell.angle_beta   90.00
_cell.angle_gamma   90.00
#
_symmetry.space_group_name_H-M   'P 1'
#
loop_
_entity.id
_entity.type
_entity.pdbx_description
1 polymer ?
#
loop_
_entity_poly.entity_id
_entity_poly.type
_entity_poly.pdbx_seq_one_letter_code
_entity_poly.pdbx_strand_id
1 'polypeptide(L)'
;MTKNDVAWEKLFERYQILKEVNKNGCFKIEASQINQERESRLMAKFDHIVNLPKIFRDNNLSILPLSRSQYIIGHFHTHLPVKYNLEIKTIPWQFPREIETIDYTNLYSEISALLCAFNIGIIDDLVESKTKFTVSGRMSTGTFDFSIENSINNQSYSINVTNSQCEIDGGFETDDCLILIEAKNYRVEDFLIRQIYYPYRLWSNKITKKVVPVLMTYSNDIFSFFIYEFADISDYNSITLLEQKNYEIASEEIETREVDSLLTQIKIIPEPAKIPFPQADKFDRLIDLISLLLENDLTPNEITENYQFDKRQTDYYTSAGKYLGVIEKQGKVFTLTDEAKDILRQPHKLKYLKLIETILTHEVFNQAFKLSLEIGDIPSKEQITKIMSESNLNINNTTIDRRASIVKGWISWIWSQIY
;
A
#
# COMPACT_ATOMS: atom_id res chain seq x y z
N MET A 1 0.37 -17.45 12.56
CA MET A 1 0.59 -16.62 13.76
C MET A 1 1.90 -15.88 13.60
N THR A 2 1.85 -14.56 13.57
CA THR A 2 2.99 -13.63 13.60
C THR A 2 3.57 -13.54 15.02
N LYS A 3 4.67 -12.80 15.19
CA LYS A 3 5.19 -12.50 16.54
C LYS A 3 4.21 -11.67 17.35
N ASN A 4 3.51 -10.73 16.70
CA ASN A 4 2.48 -9.91 17.33
C ASN A 4 1.27 -10.76 17.77
N ASP A 5 0.86 -11.75 16.97
CA ASP A 5 -0.22 -12.68 17.38
C ASP A 5 0.12 -13.36 18.71
N VAL A 6 1.31 -13.97 18.83
CA VAL A 6 1.70 -14.70 20.04
C VAL A 6 1.84 -13.78 21.26
N ALA A 7 2.41 -12.58 21.07
CA ALA A 7 2.60 -11.64 22.16
C ALA A 7 1.27 -11.07 22.68
N TRP A 8 0.34 -10.75 21.78
CA TRP A 8 -0.98 -10.23 22.18
C TRP A 8 -1.86 -11.27 22.85
N GLU A 9 -1.83 -12.54 22.43
CA GLU A 9 -2.52 -13.64 23.12
C GLU A 9 -2.12 -13.71 24.60
N LYS A 10 -0.81 -13.66 24.90
CA LYS A 10 -0.32 -13.66 26.28
C LYS A 10 -0.77 -12.45 27.09
N LEU A 11 -0.80 -11.26 26.49
CA LEU A 11 -1.25 -10.03 27.16
C LEU A 11 -2.76 -10.10 27.46
N PHE A 12 -3.56 -10.60 26.51
CA PHE A 12 -5.00 -10.79 26.69
C PHE A 12 -5.30 -11.78 27.81
N GLU A 13 -4.56 -12.90 27.88
CA GLU A 13 -4.68 -13.87 28.96
C GLU A 13 -4.24 -13.27 30.31
N ARG A 14 -3.05 -12.66 30.37
CA ARG A 14 -2.47 -12.13 31.61
C ARG A 14 -3.35 -11.06 32.26
N TYR A 15 -3.90 -10.15 31.45
CA TYR A 15 -4.66 -9.00 31.92
C TYR A 15 -6.18 -9.14 31.76
N GLN A 16 -6.65 -10.30 31.28
CA GLN A 16 -8.07 -10.57 31.04
C GLN A 16 -8.74 -9.49 30.18
N ILE A 17 -8.02 -8.99 29.17
CA ILE A 17 -8.37 -7.77 28.40
C ILE A 17 -9.77 -7.87 27.82
N LEU A 18 -10.10 -8.99 27.17
CA LEU A 18 -11.42 -9.19 26.55
C LEU A 18 -12.57 -9.13 27.57
N LYS A 19 -12.37 -9.69 28.77
CA LYS A 19 -13.36 -9.66 29.84
C LYS A 19 -13.62 -8.23 30.33
N GLU A 20 -12.56 -7.44 30.48
CA GLU A 20 -12.67 -6.05 30.91
C GLU A 20 -13.28 -5.15 29.81
N VAL A 21 -12.95 -5.37 28.54
CA VAL A 21 -13.61 -4.66 27.42
C VAL A 21 -15.10 -5.00 27.37
N ASN A 22 -15.49 -6.27 27.50
CA ASN A 22 -16.90 -6.68 27.49
C ASN A 22 -17.68 -6.11 28.67
N LYS A 23 -17.04 -5.90 29.82
CA LYS A 23 -17.68 -5.39 31.04
C LYS A 23 -17.76 -3.86 31.07
N ASN A 24 -16.67 -3.18 30.71
CA ASN A 24 -16.51 -1.74 30.91
C ASN A 24 -16.44 -0.95 29.58
N GLY A 25 -16.58 -1.63 28.44
CA GLY A 25 -16.51 -1.06 27.10
C GLY A 25 -15.10 -0.83 26.55
N CYS A 26 -14.08 -0.70 27.41
CA CYS A 26 -12.69 -0.50 27.01
C CYS A 26 -11.69 -0.99 28.08
N PHE A 27 -10.43 -1.13 27.69
CA PHE A 27 -9.31 -1.49 28.58
C PHE A 27 -8.11 -0.59 28.32
N LYS A 28 -7.57 0.05 29.36
CA LYS A 28 -6.33 0.84 29.26
C LYS A 28 -5.13 -0.02 29.62
N ILE A 29 -4.07 0.09 28.84
CA ILE A 29 -2.82 -0.66 29.03
C ILE A 29 -1.62 0.27 28.91
N GLU A 30 -0.66 0.13 29.82
CA GLU A 30 0.59 0.87 29.77
C GLU A 30 1.55 0.26 28.75
N ALA A 31 2.32 1.11 28.07
CA ALA A 31 3.41 0.72 27.17
C ALA A 31 4.41 -0.20 27.89
N SER A 32 4.68 0.05 29.18
CA SER A 32 5.55 -0.79 30.00
C SER A 32 5.01 -2.22 30.20
N GLN A 33 3.69 -2.41 30.19
CA GLN A 33 3.07 -3.74 30.25
C GLN A 33 3.22 -4.46 28.91
N ILE A 34 3.00 -3.77 27.79
CA ILE A 34 3.20 -4.33 26.45
C ILE A 34 4.67 -4.72 26.23
N ASN A 35 5.59 -3.85 26.67
CA ASN A 35 7.05 -4.05 26.58
C ASN A 35 7.56 -5.32 27.30
N GLN A 36 6.75 -5.95 28.16
CA GLN A 36 7.08 -7.24 28.77
C GLN A 36 7.14 -8.38 27.74
N GLU A 37 6.43 -8.24 26.61
CA GLU A 37 6.44 -9.25 25.54
C GLU A 37 7.20 -8.78 24.30
N ARG A 38 6.99 -7.53 23.85
CA ARG A 38 7.68 -6.91 22.70
C ARG A 38 7.52 -5.38 22.78
N GLU A 39 8.40 -4.64 22.11
CA GLU A 39 8.32 -3.17 22.05
C GLU A 39 6.91 -2.67 21.68
N SER A 40 6.34 -1.84 22.54
CA SER A 40 4.96 -1.33 22.45
C SER A 40 4.67 -0.59 21.15
N ARG A 41 5.61 0.18 20.60
CA ARG A 41 5.45 0.87 19.32
C ARG A 41 5.22 -0.14 18.18
N LEU A 42 6.01 -1.21 18.13
CA LEU A 42 5.87 -2.27 17.12
C LEU A 42 4.60 -3.11 17.36
N MET A 43 4.22 -3.29 18.63
CA MET A 43 3.03 -4.03 19.02
C MET A 43 1.73 -3.29 18.72
N ALA A 44 1.75 -1.97 18.59
CA ALA A 44 0.58 -1.13 18.30
C ALA A 44 0.63 -0.47 16.90
N LYS A 45 1.58 -0.87 16.04
CA LYS A 45 1.68 -0.43 14.64
C LYS A 45 0.72 -1.24 13.77
N PHE A 46 -0.56 -0.85 13.80
CA PHE A 46 -1.62 -1.45 12.98
C PHE A 46 -2.09 -0.45 11.95
N ASP A 47 -1.20 -0.10 11.03
CA ASP A 47 -1.47 0.93 10.02
C ASP A 47 -2.62 0.47 9.09
N HIS A 48 -2.76 -0.85 8.89
CA HIS A 48 -3.85 -1.48 8.16
C HIS A 48 -4.61 -2.52 9.00
N ILE A 49 -5.88 -2.77 8.66
CA ILE A 49 -6.71 -3.83 9.29
C ILE A 49 -6.03 -5.21 9.20
N VAL A 50 -5.35 -5.49 8.08
CA VAL A 50 -4.63 -6.75 7.87
C VAL A 50 -3.45 -6.95 8.84
N ASN A 51 -2.93 -5.87 9.44
CA ASN A 51 -1.85 -5.93 10.43
C ASN A 51 -2.36 -6.21 11.86
N LEU A 52 -3.68 -6.13 12.10
CA LEU A 52 -4.25 -6.45 13.42
C LEU A 52 -3.91 -7.91 13.80
N PRO A 53 -3.52 -8.19 15.05
CA PRO A 53 -3.33 -9.55 15.52
C PRO A 53 -4.67 -10.32 15.46
N LYS A 54 -4.59 -11.64 15.32
CA LYS A 54 -5.75 -12.53 15.20
C LYS A 54 -6.76 -12.31 16.34
N ILE A 55 -6.29 -12.21 17.59
CA ILE A 55 -7.15 -11.97 18.75
C ILE A 55 -7.89 -10.62 18.69
N PHE A 56 -7.32 -9.60 18.06
CA PHE A 56 -8.02 -8.33 17.83
C PHE A 56 -9.11 -8.49 16.78
N ARG A 57 -8.77 -9.09 15.63
CA ARG A 57 -9.74 -9.32 14.52
C ARG A 57 -10.90 -10.21 14.93
N ASP A 58 -10.61 -11.34 15.57
CA ASP A 58 -11.64 -12.30 16.01
C ASP A 58 -12.66 -11.68 16.98
N ASN A 59 -12.26 -10.63 17.70
CA ASN A 59 -13.09 -9.96 18.71
C ASN A 59 -13.52 -8.54 18.31
N ASN A 60 -13.28 -8.11 17.06
CA ASN A 60 -13.58 -6.76 16.57
C ASN A 60 -13.01 -5.65 17.47
N LEU A 61 -11.76 -5.79 17.89
CA LEU A 61 -11.05 -4.83 18.74
C LEU A 61 -9.99 -4.06 17.95
N SER A 62 -9.73 -2.85 18.41
CA SER A 62 -8.65 -1.98 17.93
C SER A 62 -7.96 -1.30 19.12
N ILE A 63 -6.83 -0.64 18.87
CA ILE A 63 -6.02 0.03 19.89
C ILE A 63 -5.67 1.46 19.45
N LEU A 64 -5.74 2.42 20.38
CA LEU A 64 -5.31 3.80 20.15
C LEU A 64 -4.38 4.27 21.27
N PRO A 65 -3.37 5.10 20.98
CA PRO A 65 -2.51 5.71 21.99
C PRO A 65 -3.23 6.89 22.64
N LEU A 66 -3.31 6.88 23.96
CA LEU A 66 -3.77 8.01 24.78
C LEU A 66 -2.63 8.97 25.10
N SER A 67 -1.40 8.45 25.25
CA SER A 67 -0.19 9.22 25.54
C SER A 67 1.04 8.49 25.01
N ARG A 68 2.25 8.98 25.29
CA ARG A 68 3.51 8.24 25.02
C ARG A 68 3.64 6.93 25.80
N SER A 69 2.91 6.78 26.90
CA SER A 69 3.06 5.63 27.80
C SER A 69 1.80 4.79 27.92
N GLN A 70 0.67 5.19 27.35
CA GLN A 70 -0.60 4.50 27.58
C GLN A 70 -1.42 4.36 26.28
N TYR A 71 -2.05 3.20 26.15
CA TYR A 71 -2.97 2.85 25.07
C TYR A 71 -4.34 2.47 25.63
N ILE A 72 -5.35 2.53 24.78
CA ILE A 72 -6.71 2.06 25.04
C ILE A 72 -7.12 1.04 23.99
N ILE A 73 -7.73 -0.05 24.44
CA ILE A 73 -8.26 -1.14 23.62
C ILE A 73 -9.78 -1.14 23.76
N GLY A 74 -10.50 -1.26 22.64
CA GLY A 74 -11.95 -1.27 22.59
C GLY A 74 -12.48 -1.56 21.19
N HIS A 75 -13.80 -1.57 21.04
CA HIS A 75 -14.47 -1.78 19.76
C HIS A 75 -14.48 -0.50 18.92
N PHE A 76 -13.31 -0.02 18.51
CA PHE A 76 -13.16 1.26 17.84
C PHE A 76 -13.15 1.13 16.31
N HIS A 77 -13.90 1.99 15.61
CA HIS A 77 -13.78 2.14 14.17
C HIS A 77 -12.55 3.02 13.83
N THR A 78 -11.37 2.40 13.73
CA THR A 78 -10.10 3.15 13.64
C THR A 78 -9.57 3.39 12.23
N HIS A 79 -9.97 2.55 11.27
CA HIS A 79 -9.43 2.53 9.91
C HIS A 79 -10.46 3.03 8.90
N LEU A 80 -10.00 3.76 7.88
CA LEU A 80 -10.83 4.21 6.78
C LEU A 80 -10.48 3.42 5.51
N PRO A 81 -11.45 2.76 4.85
CA PRO A 81 -11.22 2.14 3.55
C PRO A 81 -10.89 3.19 2.48
N VAL A 82 -9.87 2.91 1.66
CA VAL A 82 -9.47 3.79 0.54
C VAL A 82 -10.04 3.23 -0.75
N LYS A 83 -10.91 4.01 -1.39
CA LYS A 83 -11.49 3.68 -2.69
C LYS A 83 -10.88 4.56 -3.76
N TYR A 84 -10.04 3.97 -4.61
CA TYR A 84 -9.52 4.66 -5.78
C TYR A 84 -10.60 4.73 -6.83
N ASN A 85 -10.92 5.93 -7.29
CA ASN A 85 -11.74 6.13 -8.47
C ASN A 85 -10.86 5.93 -9.71
N LEU A 86 -11.16 4.87 -10.48
CA LEU A 86 -10.43 4.50 -11.70
C LEU A 86 -10.87 5.32 -12.92
N GLU A 87 -11.99 6.03 -12.83
CA GLU A 87 -12.49 6.90 -13.90
C GLU A 87 -11.82 8.28 -13.89
N ILE A 88 -11.07 8.60 -12.82
CA ILE A 88 -10.32 9.86 -12.72
C ILE A 88 -9.17 9.82 -13.70
N LYS A 89 -9.15 10.80 -14.61
CA LYS A 89 -8.06 10.99 -15.55
C LYS A 89 -6.78 11.36 -14.80
N THR A 90 -5.71 10.61 -15.04
CA THR A 90 -4.38 10.93 -14.57
C THR A 90 -3.84 12.17 -15.30
N ILE A 91 -3.30 13.11 -14.53
CA ILE A 91 -2.72 14.35 -15.02
C ILE A 91 -1.25 14.07 -15.38
N PRO A 92 -0.86 14.17 -16.67
CA PRO A 92 0.53 14.00 -17.05
C PRO A 92 1.35 15.17 -16.51
N TRP A 93 2.50 14.86 -15.93
CA TRP A 93 3.42 15.82 -15.34
C TRP A 93 4.81 15.71 -15.97
N GLN A 94 5.45 16.85 -16.14
CA GLN A 94 6.79 16.93 -16.72
C GLN A 94 7.83 17.02 -15.61
N PHE A 95 8.89 16.23 -15.72
CA PHE A 95 10.01 16.32 -14.81
C PHE A 95 10.97 17.44 -15.26
N PRO A 96 11.25 18.44 -14.42
CA PRO A 96 12.16 19.54 -14.75
C PRO A 96 13.60 19.04 -14.89
N ARG A 97 14.27 19.40 -16.00
CA ARG A 97 15.62 18.90 -16.32
C ARG A 97 16.71 19.49 -15.42
N GLU A 98 16.44 20.60 -14.76
CA GLU A 98 17.33 21.28 -13.84
C GLU A 98 17.47 20.59 -12.47
N ILE A 99 16.58 19.64 -12.14
CA ILE A 99 16.67 18.86 -10.90
C ILE A 99 17.53 17.61 -11.16
N GLU A 100 18.76 17.61 -10.67
CA GLU A 100 19.70 16.49 -10.81
C GLU A 100 19.71 15.55 -9.60
N THR A 101 19.19 15.99 -8.44
CA THR A 101 19.27 15.25 -7.16
C THR A 101 18.09 14.34 -6.89
N ILE A 102 17.03 14.43 -7.69
CA ILE A 102 15.84 13.58 -7.60
C ILE A 102 15.79 12.73 -8.87
N ASP A 103 15.79 11.41 -8.67
CA ASP A 103 15.60 10.46 -9.75
C ASP A 103 14.12 10.00 -9.74
N TYR A 104 13.31 10.54 -10.65
CA TYR A 104 11.89 10.19 -10.72
C TYR A 104 11.63 8.75 -11.17
N THR A 105 12.61 8.07 -11.78
CA THR A 105 12.46 6.66 -12.15
C THR A 105 12.68 5.74 -10.95
N ASN A 106 13.20 6.29 -9.85
CA ASN A 106 13.58 5.57 -8.65
C ASN A 106 13.10 6.33 -7.40
N LEU A 107 11.80 6.30 -7.13
CA LEU A 107 11.19 6.89 -5.93
C LEU A 107 11.05 5.83 -4.82
N TYR A 108 12.21 5.44 -4.29
CA TYR A 108 12.45 4.34 -3.33
C TYR A 108 12.12 4.67 -1.86
N SER A 109 11.19 5.57 -1.57
CA SER A 109 10.68 5.79 -0.21
C SER A 109 9.50 6.75 -0.23
N GLU A 110 8.70 6.70 0.85
CA GLU A 110 7.65 7.68 1.13
C GLU A 110 8.20 9.13 1.06
N ILE A 111 9.39 9.36 1.63
CA ILE A 111 10.05 10.69 1.64
C ILE A 111 10.51 11.10 0.24
N SER A 112 11.15 10.21 -0.53
CA SER A 112 11.61 10.55 -1.88
C SER A 112 10.45 10.84 -2.82
N ALA A 113 9.35 10.09 -2.73
CA ALA A 113 8.15 10.36 -3.50
C ALA A 113 7.57 11.72 -3.13
N LEU A 114 7.47 12.02 -1.83
CA LEU A 114 6.96 13.30 -1.34
C LEU A 114 7.82 14.49 -1.79
N LEU A 115 9.14 14.37 -1.68
CA LEU A 115 10.08 15.39 -2.14
C LEU A 115 10.00 15.59 -3.65
N CYS A 116 9.84 14.51 -4.43
CA CYS A 116 9.62 14.60 -5.86
C CYS A 116 8.35 15.41 -6.16
N ALA A 117 7.20 15.01 -5.62
CA ALA A 117 5.93 15.69 -5.81
C ALA A 117 5.99 17.18 -5.43
N PHE A 118 6.67 17.52 -4.33
CA PHE A 118 6.86 18.91 -3.91
C PHE A 118 7.72 19.69 -4.91
N ASN A 119 8.93 19.22 -5.20
CA ASN A 119 9.92 20.00 -5.95
C ASN A 119 9.56 20.16 -7.44
N ILE A 120 8.74 19.27 -7.99
CA ILE A 120 8.25 19.40 -9.37
C ILE A 120 6.93 20.16 -9.48
N GLY A 121 6.36 20.62 -8.36
CA GLY A 121 5.17 21.46 -8.34
C GLY A 121 3.82 20.73 -8.35
N ILE A 122 3.79 19.40 -8.17
CA ILE A 122 2.52 18.65 -8.03
C ILE A 122 1.74 19.15 -6.80
N ILE A 123 2.43 19.40 -5.69
CA ILE A 123 1.77 19.90 -4.46
C ILE A 123 1.24 21.32 -4.67
N ASP A 124 1.92 22.15 -5.46
CA ASP A 124 1.41 23.49 -5.80
C ASP A 124 0.12 23.40 -6.63
N ASP A 125 0.06 22.46 -7.58
CA ASP A 125 -1.12 22.20 -8.41
C ASP A 125 -2.29 21.60 -7.61
N LEU A 126 -1.98 20.73 -6.64
CA LEU A 126 -2.97 20.15 -5.74
C LEU A 126 -3.83 21.22 -5.07
N VAL A 127 -3.23 22.35 -4.67
CA VAL A 127 -3.87 23.46 -3.95
C VAL A 127 -3.94 24.78 -4.72
N GLU A 128 -3.61 24.76 -6.01
CA GLU A 128 -3.61 25.93 -6.91
C GLU A 128 -2.84 27.14 -6.37
N SER A 129 -1.78 26.92 -5.60
CA SER A 129 -0.99 27.97 -4.95
C SER A 129 0.45 27.51 -4.72
N LYS A 130 1.39 28.46 -4.66
CA LYS A 130 2.76 28.17 -4.26
C LYS A 130 2.82 27.73 -2.79
N THR A 131 3.53 26.63 -2.55
CA THR A 131 3.67 26.01 -1.22
C THR A 131 5.09 26.13 -0.68
N LYS A 132 5.22 26.10 0.65
CA LYS A 132 6.50 26.02 1.37
C LYS A 132 6.50 24.78 2.23
N PHE A 133 7.57 23.99 2.19
CA PHE A 133 7.74 22.87 3.11
C PHE A 133 8.11 23.38 4.51
N THR A 134 7.23 23.23 5.49
CA THR A 134 7.37 23.90 6.80
C THR A 134 7.37 22.95 8.00
N VAL A 135 6.84 21.73 7.86
CA VAL A 135 6.66 20.81 8.99
C VAL A 135 6.95 19.37 8.56
N SER A 136 7.73 18.64 9.35
CA SER A 136 7.88 17.18 9.22
C SER A 136 8.43 16.56 10.51
N GLY A 137 8.31 15.24 10.62
CA GLY A 137 8.85 14.44 11.71
C GLY A 137 7.91 14.28 12.91
N ARG A 138 8.49 13.81 14.02
CA ARG A 138 7.75 13.38 15.22
C ARG A 138 7.44 14.55 16.15
N MET A 139 6.19 14.63 16.61
CA MET A 139 5.70 15.73 17.44
C MET A 139 4.80 15.25 18.59
N SER A 140 4.60 16.11 19.59
CA SER A 140 3.60 15.91 20.64
C SER A 140 2.28 16.57 20.21
N THR A 141 1.19 15.82 20.29
CA THR A 141 -0.16 16.29 19.93
C THR A 141 -0.76 17.31 20.90
N GLY A 142 -0.18 17.50 22.09
CA GLY A 142 -0.80 18.29 23.16
C GLY A 142 -1.97 17.54 23.79
N THR A 143 -2.97 18.26 24.28
CA THR A 143 -4.15 17.67 24.92
C THR A 143 -5.38 17.98 24.11
N PHE A 144 -6.18 16.95 23.83
CA PHE A 144 -7.45 17.08 23.13
C PHE A 144 -8.32 15.85 23.39
N ASP A 145 -9.62 16.00 23.23
CA ASP A 145 -10.60 14.93 23.32
C ASP A 145 -11.39 14.77 22.01
N PHE A 146 -11.96 13.58 21.83
CA PHE A 146 -12.82 13.26 20.69
C PHE A 146 -13.78 12.12 20.97
N SER A 147 -14.86 12.04 20.18
CA SER A 147 -15.71 10.87 20.06
C SER A 147 -15.19 9.93 18.99
N ILE A 148 -15.31 8.62 19.21
CA ILE A 148 -15.05 7.58 18.22
C ILE A 148 -16.19 6.56 18.23
N GLU A 149 -16.64 6.15 17.06
CA GLU A 149 -17.73 5.19 16.88
C GLU A 149 -17.34 3.78 17.36
N ASN A 150 -18.28 3.14 18.04
CA ASN A 150 -18.23 1.74 18.40
C ASN A 150 -18.59 0.88 17.18
N SER A 151 -17.65 0.03 16.74
CA SER A 151 -17.80 -0.80 15.56
C SER A 151 -18.89 -1.89 15.65
N ILE A 152 -19.50 -2.11 16.82
CA ILE A 152 -20.53 -3.14 17.04
C ILE A 152 -21.93 -2.54 17.18
N ASN A 153 -22.08 -1.40 17.85
CA ASN A 153 -23.39 -0.88 18.26
C ASN A 153 -23.63 0.61 17.95
N ASN A 154 -22.71 1.25 17.19
CA ASN A 154 -22.76 2.64 16.75
C ASN A 154 -22.91 3.68 17.89
N GLN A 155 -22.65 3.29 19.16
CA GLN A 155 -22.48 4.25 20.25
C GLN A 155 -21.10 4.88 20.16
N SER A 156 -20.91 6.09 20.68
CA SER A 156 -19.60 6.73 20.66
C SER A 156 -18.88 6.61 22.01
N TYR A 157 -17.57 6.36 21.96
CA TYR A 157 -16.67 6.47 23.11
C TYR A 157 -16.05 7.87 23.15
N SER A 158 -15.91 8.45 24.34
CA SER A 158 -15.09 9.66 24.53
C SER A 158 -13.65 9.25 24.86
N ILE A 159 -12.70 9.71 24.05
CA ILE A 159 -11.27 9.48 24.21
C ILE A 159 -10.59 10.80 24.56
N ASN A 160 -9.73 10.77 25.58
CA ASN A 160 -8.91 11.89 26.01
C ASN A 160 -7.44 11.57 25.71
N VAL A 161 -6.82 12.38 24.85
CA VAL A 161 -5.41 12.25 24.47
C VAL A 161 -4.59 13.29 25.22
N THR A 162 -3.44 12.89 25.74
CA THR A 162 -2.51 13.79 26.43
C THR A 162 -1.09 13.49 25.99
N ASN A 163 -0.51 14.42 25.25
CA ASN A 163 0.86 14.38 24.73
C ASN A 163 1.19 13.07 24.02
N SER A 164 0.22 12.51 23.28
CA SER A 164 0.49 11.37 22.41
C SER A 164 1.43 11.79 21.28
N GLN A 165 2.28 10.88 20.84
CA GLN A 165 3.19 11.14 19.74
C GLN A 165 2.46 10.98 18.40
N CYS A 166 2.60 11.96 17.52
CA CYS A 166 2.25 11.84 16.10
C CYS A 166 3.52 12.01 15.25
N GLU A 167 3.43 11.62 13.98
CA GLU A 167 4.48 11.73 12.97
C GLU A 167 3.82 12.40 11.75
N ILE A 168 4.53 13.32 11.10
CA ILE A 168 4.07 14.05 9.92
C ILE A 168 5.12 13.83 8.84
N ASP A 169 4.75 13.20 7.74
CA ASP A 169 5.71 12.95 6.64
C ASP A 169 6.05 14.27 5.93
N GLY A 170 5.04 15.10 5.66
CA GLY A 170 5.27 16.47 5.26
C GLY A 170 4.10 17.42 5.41
N GLY A 171 4.41 18.65 5.80
CA GLY A 171 3.51 19.78 5.92
C GLY A 171 3.92 20.89 4.96
N PHE A 172 2.97 21.31 4.12
CA PHE A 172 3.17 22.30 3.07
C PHE A 172 2.24 23.48 3.31
N GLU A 173 2.81 24.67 3.43
CA GLU A 173 2.07 25.87 3.83
C GLU A 173 1.94 26.85 2.67
N THR A 174 0.71 27.32 2.44
CA THR A 174 0.38 28.46 1.58
C THR A 174 0.03 29.67 2.44
N ASP A 175 -0.42 30.76 1.84
CA ASP A 175 -0.94 31.90 2.60
C ASP A 175 -2.26 31.57 3.31
N ASP A 176 -3.05 30.61 2.80
CA ASP A 176 -4.41 30.30 3.27
C ASP A 176 -4.53 28.99 4.05
N CYS A 177 -3.65 28.01 3.81
CA CYS A 177 -3.77 26.68 4.39
C CYS A 177 -2.42 26.02 4.73
N LEU A 178 -2.50 25.00 5.58
CA LEU A 178 -1.44 24.04 5.85
C LEU A 178 -1.92 22.66 5.39
N ILE A 179 -1.31 22.12 4.34
CA ILE A 179 -1.55 20.76 3.87
C ILE A 179 -0.68 19.82 4.69
N LEU A 180 -1.27 18.77 5.27
CA LEU A 180 -0.57 17.72 5.99
C LEU A 180 -0.71 16.41 5.21
N ILE A 181 0.41 15.90 4.72
CA ILE A 181 0.45 14.69 3.90
C ILE A 181 0.98 13.52 4.74
N GLU A 182 0.19 12.44 4.81
CA GLU A 182 0.65 11.09 5.13
C GLU A 182 0.98 10.39 3.81
N ALA A 183 2.20 9.89 3.66
CA ALA A 183 2.70 9.29 2.42
C ALA A 183 2.75 7.76 2.54
N LYS A 184 2.47 7.07 1.43
CA LYS A 184 2.66 5.62 1.25
C LYS A 184 3.32 5.38 -0.10
N ASN A 185 4.35 4.56 -0.16
CA ASN A 185 5.03 4.16 -1.41
C ASN A 185 4.45 2.85 -2.00
N TYR A 186 3.18 2.58 -1.72
CA TYR A 186 2.43 1.44 -2.25
C TYR A 186 0.93 1.76 -2.23
N ARG A 187 0.15 0.98 -2.98
CA ARG A 187 -1.31 1.10 -2.98
C ARG A 187 -1.90 0.56 -1.68
N VAL A 188 -2.84 1.30 -1.09
CA VAL A 188 -3.51 0.90 0.16
C VAL A 188 -4.99 0.60 -0.03
N GLU A 189 -5.54 -0.35 0.71
CA GLU A 189 -6.98 -0.68 0.75
C GLU A 189 -7.68 0.02 1.93
N ASP A 190 -6.91 0.38 2.96
CA ASP A 190 -7.35 1.12 4.14
C ASP A 190 -6.16 1.88 4.74
N PHE A 191 -6.39 2.76 5.70
CA PHE A 191 -5.33 3.33 6.53
C PHE A 191 -5.88 3.70 7.91
N LEU A 192 -4.99 3.84 8.89
CA LEU A 192 -5.35 4.23 10.23
C LEU A 192 -5.61 5.74 10.29
N ILE A 193 -6.87 6.15 10.51
CA ILE A 193 -7.31 7.57 10.52
C ILE A 193 -6.45 8.44 11.43
N ARG A 194 -5.95 7.89 12.54
CA ARG A 194 -5.02 8.54 13.48
C ARG A 194 -3.83 9.21 12.80
N GLN A 195 -3.28 8.58 11.74
CA GLN A 195 -2.08 9.06 11.03
C GLN A 195 -2.27 10.48 10.49
N ILE A 196 -3.48 10.85 10.09
CA ILE A 196 -3.82 12.22 9.65
C ILE A 196 -4.60 13.00 10.71
N TYR A 197 -5.45 12.35 11.52
CA TYR A 197 -6.28 13.02 12.51
C TYR A 197 -5.48 13.64 13.65
N TYR A 198 -4.46 12.95 14.17
CA TYR A 198 -3.66 13.48 15.28
C TYR A 198 -2.83 14.70 14.84
N PRO A 199 -2.13 14.67 13.69
CA PRO A 199 -1.54 15.88 13.10
C PRO A 199 -2.54 17.00 12.83
N TYR A 200 -3.73 16.68 12.30
CA TYR A 200 -4.80 17.64 12.07
C TYR A 200 -5.23 18.33 13.37
N ARG A 201 -5.53 17.58 14.44
CA ARG A 201 -5.88 18.13 15.77
C ARG A 201 -4.76 18.99 16.35
N LEU A 202 -3.50 18.56 16.18
CA LEU A 202 -2.34 19.33 16.65
C LEU A 202 -2.27 20.71 16.00
N TRP A 203 -2.32 20.77 14.67
CA TRP A 203 -2.12 22.02 13.95
C TRP A 203 -3.36 22.92 13.94
N SER A 204 -4.56 22.35 13.84
CA SER A 204 -5.81 23.12 13.91
C SER A 204 -5.99 23.86 15.24
N ASN A 205 -5.33 23.39 16.31
CA ASN A 205 -5.32 24.07 17.61
C ASN A 205 -4.19 25.12 17.76
N LYS A 206 -3.23 25.17 16.83
CA LYS A 206 -2.03 26.01 16.92
C LYS A 206 -2.00 27.15 15.93
N ILE A 207 -2.74 27.05 14.82
CA ILE A 207 -2.73 28.04 13.74
C ILE A 207 -4.16 28.45 13.39
N THR A 208 -4.29 29.59 12.73
CA THR A 208 -5.58 30.13 12.25
C THR A 208 -5.91 29.72 10.81
N LYS A 209 -4.90 29.23 10.06
CA LYS A 209 -5.07 28.76 8.68
C LYS A 209 -5.85 27.46 8.64
N LYS A 210 -6.53 27.18 7.53
CA LYS A 210 -7.18 25.89 7.32
C LYS A 210 -6.13 24.78 7.29
N VAL A 211 -6.33 23.70 8.04
CA VAL A 211 -5.49 22.50 7.94
C VAL A 211 -6.17 21.49 7.02
N VAL A 212 -5.44 21.02 6.00
CA VAL A 212 -5.96 20.10 4.97
C VAL A 212 -5.25 18.76 5.10
N PRO A 213 -5.90 17.72 5.66
CA PRO A 213 -5.33 16.38 5.73
C PRO A 213 -5.39 15.68 4.37
N VAL A 214 -4.28 15.07 3.97
CA VAL A 214 -4.13 14.40 2.68
C VAL A 214 -3.42 13.07 2.89
N LEU A 215 -3.94 12.01 2.25
CA LEU A 215 -3.18 10.78 2.03
C LEU A 215 -2.59 10.83 0.62
N MET A 216 -1.29 10.60 0.49
CA MET A 216 -0.61 10.43 -0.78
C MET A 216 -0.17 8.98 -0.92
N THR A 217 -0.51 8.33 -2.02
CA THR A 217 0.10 7.04 -2.40
C THR A 217 0.90 7.19 -3.68
N TYR A 218 2.13 6.69 -3.70
CA TYR A 218 2.92 6.49 -4.91
C TYR A 218 3.00 4.99 -5.20
N SER A 219 2.39 4.54 -6.30
CA SER A 219 2.33 3.12 -6.66
C SER A 219 2.16 3.00 -8.16
N ASN A 220 2.86 2.05 -8.78
CA ASN A 220 2.81 1.83 -10.22
C ASN A 220 3.10 3.13 -11.01
N ASP A 221 4.07 3.92 -10.54
CA ASP A 221 4.47 5.22 -11.10
C ASP A 221 3.39 6.34 -11.10
N ILE A 222 2.28 6.13 -10.36
CA ILE A 222 1.20 7.11 -10.18
C ILE A 222 1.23 7.69 -8.77
N PHE A 223 1.21 9.02 -8.67
CA PHE A 223 0.91 9.74 -7.44
C PHE A 223 -0.60 9.93 -7.32
N SER A 224 -1.24 9.29 -6.35
CA SER A 224 -2.65 9.51 -6.02
C SER A 224 -2.75 10.31 -4.72
N PHE A 225 -3.45 11.45 -4.76
CA PHE A 225 -3.74 12.29 -3.61
C PHE A 225 -5.20 12.18 -3.25
N PHE A 226 -5.48 11.87 -1.99
CA PHE A 226 -6.82 11.80 -1.41
C PHE A 226 -6.94 12.95 -0.42
N ILE A 227 -7.71 13.96 -0.77
CA ILE A 227 -7.92 15.16 0.04
C ILE A 227 -9.12 14.93 0.94
N TYR A 228 -8.91 15.01 2.25
CA TYR A 228 -9.95 14.76 3.24
C TYR A 228 -10.35 16.04 3.98
N GLU A 229 -11.53 16.00 4.60
CA GLU A 229 -11.90 16.90 5.69
C GLU A 229 -12.50 16.13 6.87
N PHE A 230 -12.48 16.73 8.05
CA PHE A 230 -13.23 16.27 9.22
C PHE A 230 -14.43 17.20 9.39
N ALA A 231 -15.63 16.71 9.10
CA ALA A 231 -16.86 17.51 9.21
C ALA A 231 -17.11 17.99 10.65
N ASP A 232 -16.68 17.20 11.63
CA ASP A 232 -16.59 17.61 13.04
C ASP A 232 -15.20 17.27 13.59
N ILE A 233 -14.42 18.30 13.95
CA ILE A 233 -13.08 18.15 14.52
C ILE A 233 -13.05 17.32 15.81
N SER A 234 -14.17 17.20 16.52
CA SER A 234 -14.29 16.41 17.74
C SER A 234 -14.75 14.97 17.47
N ASP A 235 -15.11 14.62 16.24
CA ASP A 235 -15.51 13.27 15.85
C ASP A 235 -14.45 12.62 14.95
N TYR A 236 -13.80 11.57 15.48
CA TYR A 236 -12.75 10.81 14.79
C TYR A 236 -13.25 10.18 13.49
N ASN A 237 -14.54 9.82 13.42
CA ASN A 237 -15.13 9.14 12.28
C ASN A 237 -15.81 10.08 11.28
N SER A 238 -15.78 11.40 11.52
CA SER A 238 -16.33 12.42 10.61
C SER A 238 -15.45 12.70 9.38
N ILE A 239 -14.40 11.91 9.17
CA ILE A 239 -13.54 12.01 8.01
C ILE A 239 -14.30 11.71 6.72
N THR A 240 -14.18 12.60 5.74
CA THR A 240 -14.80 12.46 4.43
C THR A 240 -13.82 12.79 3.31
N LEU A 241 -13.84 12.01 2.24
CA LEU A 241 -13.05 12.27 1.04
C LEU A 241 -13.72 13.39 0.24
N LEU A 242 -13.01 14.49 0.03
CA LEU A 242 -13.47 15.61 -0.77
C LEU A 242 -13.13 15.43 -2.24
N GLU A 243 -11.89 15.04 -2.52
CA GLU A 243 -11.35 15.00 -3.86
C GLU A 243 -10.24 13.96 -3.97
N GLN A 244 -10.11 13.36 -5.14
CA GLN A 244 -8.94 12.58 -5.53
C GLN A 244 -8.31 13.20 -6.78
N LYS A 245 -6.98 13.39 -6.77
CA LYS A 245 -6.21 13.80 -7.95
C LYS A 245 -5.08 12.79 -8.20
N ASN A 246 -4.86 12.43 -9.46
CA ASN A 246 -3.82 11.50 -9.87
C ASN A 246 -2.82 12.21 -10.79
N TYR A 247 -1.53 11.99 -10.58
CA TYR A 247 -0.45 12.53 -11.41
C TYR A 247 0.51 11.42 -11.81
N GLU A 248 1.09 11.55 -13.01
CA GLU A 248 2.07 10.59 -13.54
C GLU A 248 3.19 11.36 -14.23
N ILE A 249 4.44 10.97 -13.96
CA ILE A 249 5.62 11.61 -14.53
C ILE A 249 6.05 10.84 -15.77
N ALA A 250 6.32 11.55 -16.87
CA ALA A 250 6.85 10.94 -18.10
C ALA A 250 5.97 9.79 -18.62
N SER A 251 4.65 10.04 -18.69
CA SER A 251 3.58 9.10 -19.12
C SER A 251 3.61 8.80 -20.62
N GLU A 252 4.78 8.42 -21.17
CA GLU A 252 4.87 7.96 -22.54
C GLU A 252 4.02 6.70 -22.71
N GLU A 253 3.04 6.78 -23.61
CA GLU A 253 2.12 5.67 -23.90
C GLU A 253 2.87 4.50 -24.58
N ILE A 254 2.46 3.28 -24.25
CA ILE A 254 2.90 2.06 -24.93
C ILE A 254 1.87 1.74 -26.00
N GLU A 255 2.26 1.81 -27.26
CA GLU A 255 1.35 1.47 -28.35
C GLU A 255 1.23 -0.06 -28.47
N THR A 256 0.02 -0.55 -28.76
CA THR A 256 -0.23 -1.99 -28.98
C THR A 256 0.77 -2.62 -29.97
N ARG A 257 1.17 -1.89 -31.02
CA ARG A 257 2.16 -2.36 -32.02
C ARG A 257 3.56 -2.60 -31.47
N GLU A 258 3.94 -1.90 -30.40
CA GLU A 258 5.25 -2.07 -29.75
C GLU A 258 5.29 -3.40 -29.01
N VAL A 259 4.19 -3.77 -28.33
CA VAL A 259 4.08 -5.06 -27.65
C VAL A 259 3.92 -6.21 -28.67
N ASP A 260 3.21 -6.00 -29.77
CA ASP A 260 3.15 -6.97 -30.88
C ASP A 260 4.53 -7.21 -31.49
N SER A 261 5.31 -6.14 -31.72
CA SER A 261 6.70 -6.25 -32.19
C SER A 261 7.57 -7.01 -31.19
N LEU A 262 7.41 -6.72 -29.90
CA LEU A 262 8.11 -7.41 -28.80
C LEU A 262 7.81 -8.92 -28.80
N LEU A 263 6.54 -9.32 -28.95
CA LEU A 263 6.12 -10.72 -29.02
C LEU A 263 6.86 -11.55 -30.08
N THR A 264 7.21 -10.94 -31.22
CA THR A 264 7.94 -11.63 -32.30
C THR A 264 9.40 -11.92 -31.96
N GLN A 265 9.96 -11.17 -31.02
CA GLN A 265 11.37 -11.25 -30.61
C GLN A 265 11.56 -12.12 -29.36
N ILE A 266 10.50 -12.26 -28.55
CA ILE A 266 10.54 -13.04 -27.32
C ILE A 266 10.86 -14.51 -27.61
N LYS A 267 11.89 -15.01 -26.93
CA LYS A 267 12.20 -16.42 -26.86
C LYS A 267 11.51 -17.05 -25.65
N ILE A 268 10.66 -18.03 -25.91
CA ILE A 268 10.00 -18.79 -24.84
C ILE A 268 11.04 -19.57 -24.02
N ILE A 269 10.95 -19.42 -22.70
CA ILE A 269 11.80 -20.15 -21.75
C ILE A 269 11.04 -21.33 -21.14
N PRO A 270 11.73 -22.42 -20.75
CA PRO A 270 11.10 -23.50 -20.00
C PRO A 270 10.58 -23.01 -18.65
N GLU A 271 9.44 -23.54 -18.22
CA GLU A 271 8.87 -23.22 -16.91
C GLU A 271 9.83 -23.60 -15.76
N PRO A 272 9.95 -22.78 -14.70
CA PRO A 272 10.88 -23.03 -13.61
C PRO A 272 10.57 -24.34 -12.86
N ALA A 273 11.45 -25.34 -12.96
CA ALA A 273 11.18 -26.70 -12.45
C ALA A 273 10.89 -26.79 -10.93
N LYS A 274 11.41 -25.86 -10.12
CA LYS A 274 11.30 -25.87 -8.65
C LYS A 274 10.34 -24.83 -8.08
N ILE A 275 9.73 -24.02 -8.93
CA ILE A 275 8.84 -22.94 -8.51
C ILE A 275 7.44 -23.26 -9.04
N PRO A 276 6.41 -23.32 -8.18
CA PRO A 276 5.07 -23.58 -8.66
C PRO A 276 4.61 -22.43 -9.57
N PHE A 277 3.78 -22.74 -10.56
CA PHE A 277 3.08 -21.70 -11.34
C PHE A 277 2.41 -20.69 -10.38
N PRO A 278 2.36 -19.39 -10.72
CA PRO A 278 1.92 -18.33 -9.81
C PRO A 278 0.56 -18.57 -9.16
N GLN A 279 0.33 -17.88 -8.04
CA GLN A 279 -0.93 -17.86 -7.28
C GLN A 279 -1.48 -16.45 -7.02
N ALA A 280 -0.80 -15.44 -7.55
CA ALA A 280 -1.12 -14.03 -7.37
C ALA A 280 -1.63 -13.45 -8.70
N ASP A 281 -2.87 -12.97 -8.71
CA ASP A 281 -3.61 -12.54 -9.90
C ASP A 281 -3.46 -11.04 -10.22
N LYS A 282 -3.23 -10.18 -9.21
CA LYS A 282 -3.08 -8.73 -9.42
C LYS A 282 -1.61 -8.36 -9.64
N PHE A 283 -1.21 -8.14 -10.88
CA PHE A 283 0.19 -7.82 -11.18
C PHE A 283 0.67 -6.50 -10.54
N ASP A 284 -0.20 -5.50 -10.41
CA ASP A 284 0.12 -4.23 -9.71
C ASP A 284 0.60 -4.43 -8.27
N ARG A 285 0.09 -5.46 -7.58
CA ARG A 285 0.53 -5.81 -6.22
C ARG A 285 1.89 -6.50 -6.22
N LEU A 286 2.27 -7.17 -7.31
CA LEU A 286 3.63 -7.66 -7.48
C LEU A 286 4.58 -6.48 -7.72
N ILE A 287 4.17 -5.47 -8.49
CA ILE A 287 4.93 -4.24 -8.70
C ILE A 287 5.14 -3.50 -7.38
N ASP A 288 4.09 -3.37 -6.55
CA ASP A 288 4.22 -2.83 -5.19
C ASP A 288 5.31 -3.59 -4.40
N LEU A 289 5.26 -4.93 -4.39
CA LEU A 289 6.24 -5.75 -3.65
C LEU A 289 7.67 -5.57 -4.17
N ILE A 290 7.90 -5.62 -5.49
CA ILE A 290 9.25 -5.46 -6.04
C ILE A 290 9.76 -4.03 -5.87
N SER A 291 8.88 -3.03 -5.85
CA SER A 291 9.25 -1.64 -5.52
C SER A 291 9.74 -1.53 -4.07
N LEU A 292 9.07 -2.18 -3.12
CA LEU A 292 9.54 -2.25 -1.73
C LEU A 292 10.88 -2.99 -1.58
N LEU A 293 11.08 -4.06 -2.36
CA LEU A 293 12.32 -4.84 -2.36
C LEU A 293 13.49 -4.13 -3.07
N LEU A 294 13.23 -3.10 -3.86
CA LEU A 294 14.26 -2.25 -4.44
C LEU A 294 14.99 -1.43 -3.37
N GLU A 295 14.26 -1.05 -2.31
CA GLU A 295 14.77 -0.24 -1.21
C GLU A 295 15.48 -1.09 -0.16
N ASN A 296 14.86 -2.21 0.20
CA ASN A 296 15.27 -3.03 1.34
C ASN A 296 15.12 -4.51 1.03
N ASP A 297 16.08 -5.31 1.48
CA ASP A 297 15.93 -6.76 1.53
C ASP A 297 14.99 -7.12 2.69
N LEU A 298 13.86 -7.76 2.40
CA LEU A 298 12.78 -7.97 3.38
C LEU A 298 12.57 -9.44 3.72
N THR A 299 12.35 -9.72 5.01
CA THR A 299 11.84 -11.01 5.46
C THR A 299 10.33 -11.12 5.24
N PRO A 300 9.76 -12.34 5.14
CA PRO A 300 8.30 -12.51 5.05
C PRO A 300 7.53 -11.80 6.19
N ASN A 301 8.12 -11.77 7.40
CA ASN A 301 7.48 -11.11 8.54
C ASN A 301 7.49 -9.59 8.38
N GLU A 302 8.55 -8.98 7.84
CA GLU A 302 8.56 -7.54 7.59
C GLU A 302 7.54 -7.15 6.51
N ILE A 303 7.40 -7.98 5.46
CA ILE A 303 6.37 -7.80 4.44
C ILE A 303 4.96 -7.83 5.08
N THR A 304 4.68 -8.81 5.93
CA THR A 304 3.36 -8.98 6.57
C THR A 304 3.08 -7.95 7.68
N GLU A 305 4.10 -7.54 8.44
CA GLU A 305 3.94 -6.66 9.61
C GLU A 305 3.95 -5.17 9.25
N ASN A 306 4.65 -4.75 8.18
CA ASN A 306 4.83 -3.33 7.85
C ASN A 306 4.07 -2.86 6.61
N TYR A 307 3.60 -3.78 5.76
CA TYR A 307 2.90 -3.46 4.54
C TYR A 307 1.56 -4.19 4.51
N GLN A 308 0.71 -3.82 3.56
CA GLN A 308 -0.65 -4.35 3.48
C GLN A 308 -0.71 -5.69 2.72
N PHE A 309 0.16 -6.62 3.09
CA PHE A 309 0.14 -8.01 2.63
C PHE A 309 -0.23 -8.91 3.80
N ASP A 310 -1.29 -9.71 3.67
CA ASP A 310 -1.48 -10.81 4.60
C ASP A 310 -0.39 -11.90 4.41
N LYS A 311 -0.33 -12.87 5.33
CA LYS A 311 0.67 -13.95 5.26
C LYS A 311 0.58 -14.75 3.96
N ARG A 312 -0.63 -15.06 3.52
CA ARG A 312 -0.89 -15.83 2.30
C ARG A 312 -0.53 -15.00 1.06
N GLN A 313 -0.88 -13.72 1.03
CA GLN A 313 -0.48 -12.80 -0.02
C GLN A 313 1.05 -12.69 -0.10
N THR A 314 1.73 -12.54 1.04
CA THR A 314 3.20 -12.52 1.11
C THR A 314 3.80 -13.77 0.44
N ASP A 315 3.29 -14.96 0.77
CA ASP A 315 3.74 -16.21 0.17
C ASP A 315 3.45 -16.26 -1.35
N TYR A 316 2.28 -15.77 -1.79
CA TYR A 316 1.87 -15.79 -3.19
C TYR A 316 2.66 -14.82 -4.06
N TYR A 317 2.82 -13.57 -3.64
CA TYR A 317 3.52 -12.54 -4.41
C TYR A 317 5.02 -12.76 -4.43
N THR A 318 5.64 -13.19 -3.33
CA THR A 318 7.07 -13.56 -3.34
C THR A 318 7.33 -14.78 -4.23
N SER A 319 6.40 -15.75 -4.27
CA SER A 319 6.51 -16.90 -5.18
C SER A 319 6.32 -16.49 -6.65
N ALA A 320 5.42 -15.54 -6.93
CA ALA A 320 5.19 -15.02 -8.28
C ALA A 320 6.43 -14.25 -8.81
N GLY A 321 7.03 -13.37 -8.00
CA GLY A 321 8.25 -12.68 -8.40
C GLY A 321 9.44 -13.64 -8.59
N LYS A 322 9.52 -14.70 -7.78
CA LYS A 322 10.51 -15.77 -8.01
C LYS A 322 10.26 -16.53 -9.31
N TYR A 323 9.00 -16.79 -9.64
CA TYR A 323 8.63 -17.48 -10.88
C TYR A 323 9.08 -16.69 -12.11
N LEU A 324 8.92 -15.36 -12.08
CA LEU A 324 9.37 -14.44 -13.12
C LEU A 324 10.89 -14.15 -13.11
N GLY A 325 11.64 -14.70 -12.15
CA GLY A 325 13.08 -14.42 -12.03
C GLY A 325 13.42 -13.00 -11.56
N VAL A 326 12.45 -12.25 -10.99
CA VAL A 326 12.68 -10.88 -10.49
C VAL A 326 12.97 -10.82 -8.99
N ILE A 327 12.57 -11.86 -8.24
CA ILE A 327 12.86 -12.01 -6.81
C ILE A 327 13.73 -13.24 -6.59
N GLU A 328 14.72 -13.12 -5.71
CA GLU A 328 15.48 -14.22 -5.14
C GLU A 328 15.25 -14.34 -3.63
N LYS A 329 15.59 -15.50 -3.08
CA LYS A 329 15.55 -15.73 -1.63
C LYS A 329 16.93 -16.15 -1.12
N GLN A 330 17.57 -15.27 -0.37
CA GLN A 330 18.86 -15.51 0.27
C GLN A 330 18.63 -15.81 1.76
N GLY A 331 18.70 -17.10 2.12
CA GLY A 331 18.38 -17.56 3.48
C GLY A 331 16.92 -17.27 3.86
N LYS A 332 16.69 -16.29 4.74
CA LYS A 332 15.36 -15.89 5.21
C LYS A 332 14.83 -14.60 4.57
N VAL A 333 15.64 -13.96 3.73
CA VAL A 333 15.36 -12.63 3.18
C VAL A 333 15.07 -12.76 1.69
N PHE A 334 14.13 -11.96 1.20
CA PHE A 334 13.86 -11.79 -0.22
C PHE A 334 14.59 -10.56 -0.74
N THR A 335 15.15 -10.68 -1.94
CA THR A 335 15.96 -9.64 -2.59
C THR A 335 15.58 -9.57 -4.07
N LEU A 336 15.79 -8.43 -4.72
CA LEU A 336 15.67 -8.35 -6.18
C LEU A 336 16.90 -8.94 -6.88
N THR A 337 16.69 -9.51 -8.07
CA THR A 337 17.80 -9.78 -9.01
C THR A 337 18.37 -8.48 -9.55
N ASP A 338 19.62 -8.51 -10.04
CA ASP A 338 20.23 -7.31 -10.62
C ASP A 338 19.50 -6.85 -11.88
N GLU A 339 19.02 -7.79 -12.70
CA GLU A 339 18.16 -7.50 -13.84
C GLU A 339 16.85 -6.81 -13.42
N ALA A 340 16.20 -7.26 -12.35
CA ALA A 340 14.99 -6.62 -11.85
C ALA A 340 15.26 -5.20 -11.32
N LYS A 341 16.40 -4.97 -10.64
CA LYS A 341 16.80 -3.62 -10.21
C LYS A 341 17.00 -2.71 -11.42
N ASP A 342 17.63 -3.22 -12.48
CA ASP A 342 17.84 -2.46 -13.71
C ASP A 342 16.53 -2.16 -14.44
N ILE A 343 15.56 -3.08 -14.44
CA ILE A 343 14.21 -2.86 -14.97
C ILE A 343 13.51 -1.74 -14.21
N LEU A 344 13.48 -1.81 -12.87
CA LEU A 344 12.72 -0.87 -12.04
C LEU A 344 13.26 0.55 -12.04
N ARG A 345 14.54 0.75 -12.41
CA ARG A 345 15.15 2.08 -12.56
C ARG A 345 14.96 2.69 -13.94
N GLN A 346 14.31 1.99 -14.88
CA GLN A 346 14.02 2.57 -16.19
C GLN A 346 12.87 3.59 -16.11
N PRO A 347 12.81 4.54 -17.06
CA PRO A 347 11.61 5.37 -17.28
C PRO A 347 10.37 4.51 -17.54
N HIS A 348 9.19 5.07 -17.24
CA HIS A 348 7.88 4.41 -17.29
C HIS A 348 7.74 3.43 -18.46
N LYS A 349 7.71 3.93 -19.70
CA LYS A 349 7.51 3.12 -20.91
C LYS A 349 8.46 1.92 -21.02
N LEU A 350 9.76 2.14 -20.81
CA LEU A 350 10.76 1.08 -20.92
C LEU A 350 10.68 0.07 -19.76
N LYS A 351 10.37 0.54 -18.55
CA LYS A 351 10.14 -0.30 -17.36
C LYS A 351 9.00 -1.28 -17.64
N TYR A 352 7.84 -0.77 -18.04
CA TYR A 352 6.65 -1.57 -18.27
C TYR A 352 6.81 -2.50 -19.48
N LEU A 353 7.45 -2.07 -20.57
CA LEU A 353 7.78 -2.96 -21.69
C LEU A 353 8.64 -4.17 -21.26
N LYS A 354 9.66 -3.95 -20.41
CA LYS A 354 10.50 -5.05 -19.89
C LYS A 354 9.74 -5.94 -18.90
N LEU A 355 8.85 -5.40 -18.08
CA LEU A 355 7.98 -6.20 -17.22
C LEU A 355 7.01 -7.07 -18.05
N ILE A 356 6.41 -6.50 -19.11
CA ILE A 356 5.59 -7.22 -20.07
C ILE A 356 6.41 -8.33 -20.75
N GLU A 357 7.63 -8.02 -21.21
CA GLU A 357 8.55 -9.01 -21.78
C GLU A 357 8.78 -10.17 -20.80
N THR A 358 9.09 -9.85 -19.53
CA THR A 358 9.34 -10.83 -18.47
C THR A 358 8.18 -11.81 -18.33
N ILE A 359 6.94 -11.31 -18.32
CA ILE A 359 5.73 -12.16 -18.29
C ILE A 359 5.63 -13.02 -19.56
N LEU A 360 5.78 -12.39 -20.71
CA LEU A 360 5.52 -13.01 -22.02
C LEU A 360 6.62 -13.98 -22.48
N THR A 361 7.76 -14.06 -21.77
CA THR A 361 8.75 -15.13 -21.97
C THR A 361 8.22 -16.52 -21.56
N HIS A 362 7.16 -16.57 -20.72
CA HIS A 362 6.52 -17.81 -20.29
C HIS A 362 5.42 -18.24 -21.27
N GLU A 363 5.43 -19.52 -21.65
CA GLU A 363 4.63 -20.07 -22.77
C GLU A 363 3.13 -19.76 -22.65
N VAL A 364 2.55 -20.04 -21.48
CA VAL A 364 1.10 -19.87 -21.24
C VAL A 364 0.68 -18.42 -21.39
N PHE A 365 1.44 -17.49 -20.81
CA PHE A 365 1.14 -16.06 -20.87
C PHE A 365 1.34 -15.52 -22.29
N ASN A 366 2.38 -15.97 -22.99
CA ASN A 366 2.61 -15.63 -24.39
C ASN A 366 1.44 -16.04 -25.28
N GLN A 367 1.00 -17.30 -25.18
CA GLN A 367 -0.11 -17.83 -25.98
C GLN A 367 -1.43 -17.14 -25.63
N ALA A 368 -1.69 -16.89 -24.33
CA ALA A 368 -2.88 -16.17 -23.90
C ALA A 368 -2.90 -14.74 -24.42
N PHE A 369 -1.77 -14.03 -24.40
CA PHE A 369 -1.69 -12.67 -24.92
C PHE A 369 -1.83 -12.62 -26.45
N LYS A 370 -1.24 -13.57 -27.19
CA LYS A 370 -1.45 -13.70 -28.64
C LYS A 370 -2.93 -13.88 -29.00
N LEU A 371 -3.61 -14.81 -28.32
CA LEU A 371 -5.06 -14.99 -28.49
C LEU A 371 -5.82 -13.70 -28.16
N SER A 372 -5.37 -12.97 -27.14
CA SER A 372 -5.97 -11.70 -26.76
C SER A 372 -5.89 -10.63 -27.85
N LEU A 373 -4.74 -10.51 -28.52
CA LEU A 373 -4.56 -9.62 -29.67
C LEU A 373 -5.43 -10.05 -30.85
N GLU A 374 -5.55 -11.36 -31.10
CA GLU A 374 -6.39 -11.90 -32.19
C GLU A 374 -7.89 -11.60 -31.98
N ILE A 375 -8.39 -11.69 -30.75
CA ILE A 375 -9.81 -11.45 -30.44
C ILE A 375 -10.12 -10.00 -30.10
N GLY A 376 -9.10 -9.17 -29.86
CA GLY A 376 -9.25 -7.76 -29.45
C GLY A 376 -9.84 -7.58 -28.04
N ASP A 377 -9.72 -8.59 -27.18
CA ASP A 377 -10.25 -8.62 -25.81
C ASP A 377 -9.46 -9.62 -24.94
N ILE A 378 -9.64 -9.60 -23.63
CA ILE A 378 -9.04 -10.53 -22.68
C ILE A 378 -9.69 -11.92 -22.84
N PRO A 379 -8.93 -13.01 -23.06
CA PRO A 379 -9.49 -14.33 -23.25
C PRO A 379 -10.32 -14.80 -22.05
N SER A 380 -11.35 -15.60 -22.34
CA SER A 380 -12.20 -16.21 -21.33
C SER A 380 -11.40 -17.20 -20.47
N LYS A 381 -11.92 -17.50 -19.27
CA LYS A 381 -11.28 -18.46 -18.36
C LYS A 381 -11.17 -19.84 -19.01
N GLU A 382 -12.17 -20.22 -19.80
CA GLU A 382 -12.21 -21.49 -20.54
C GLU A 382 -11.15 -21.55 -21.63
N GLN A 383 -10.99 -20.46 -22.40
CA GLN A 383 -9.93 -20.35 -23.42
C GLN A 383 -8.54 -20.46 -22.79
N ILE A 384 -8.31 -19.75 -21.68
CA ILE A 384 -7.05 -19.81 -20.94
C ILE A 384 -6.80 -21.21 -20.36
N THR A 385 -7.84 -21.84 -19.80
CA THR A 385 -7.75 -23.20 -19.27
C THR A 385 -7.32 -24.19 -20.35
N LYS A 386 -7.83 -24.03 -21.58
CA LYS A 386 -7.42 -24.84 -22.72
C LYS A 386 -5.94 -24.64 -23.05
N ILE A 387 -5.48 -23.39 -23.17
CA ILE A 387 -4.06 -23.05 -23.39
C ILE A 387 -3.17 -23.70 -22.32
N MET A 388 -3.56 -23.59 -21.06
CA MET A 388 -2.80 -24.16 -19.94
C MET A 388 -2.75 -25.69 -19.96
N SER A 389 -3.84 -26.36 -20.36
CA SER A 389 -3.89 -27.82 -20.47
C SER A 389 -3.10 -28.38 -21.64
N GLU A 390 -2.93 -27.59 -22.71
CA GLU A 390 -2.13 -27.94 -23.88
C GLU A 390 -0.64 -27.63 -23.67
N SER A 391 -0.31 -26.77 -22.69
CA SER A 391 1.05 -26.44 -22.27
C SER A 391 1.63 -27.50 -21.33
N ASN A 392 2.96 -27.65 -21.33
CA ASN A 392 3.65 -28.64 -20.48
C ASN A 392 3.81 -28.17 -19.01
N LEU A 393 2.68 -27.92 -18.34
CA LEU A 393 2.66 -27.51 -16.94
C LEU A 393 2.62 -28.72 -16.00
N ASN A 394 3.48 -28.72 -14.99
CA ASN A 394 3.47 -29.76 -13.95
C ASN A 394 2.40 -29.51 -12.87
N ILE A 395 1.14 -29.34 -13.28
CA ILE A 395 -0.01 -29.10 -12.40
C ILE A 395 -1.24 -29.89 -12.86
N ASN A 396 -2.10 -30.28 -11.91
CA ASN A 396 -3.32 -31.04 -12.22
C ASN A 396 -4.46 -30.14 -12.75
N ASN A 397 -5.47 -30.75 -13.39
CA ASN A 397 -6.59 -30.02 -14.02
C ASN A 397 -7.37 -29.12 -13.06
N THR A 398 -7.58 -29.53 -11.81
CA THR A 398 -8.27 -28.69 -10.81
C THR A 398 -7.44 -27.46 -10.43
N THR A 399 -6.11 -27.59 -10.44
CA THR A 399 -5.19 -26.47 -10.22
C THR A 399 -5.11 -25.57 -11.45
N ILE A 400 -5.22 -26.12 -12.67
CA ILE A 400 -5.28 -25.34 -13.91
C ILE A 400 -6.48 -24.39 -13.88
N ASP A 401 -7.69 -24.91 -13.63
CA ASP A 401 -8.90 -24.07 -13.61
C ASP A 401 -8.77 -22.92 -12.62
N ARG A 402 -8.23 -23.18 -11.42
CA ARG A 402 -8.01 -22.13 -10.42
C ARG A 402 -6.97 -21.11 -10.90
N ARG A 403 -5.88 -21.56 -11.52
CA ARG A 403 -4.75 -20.70 -11.95
C ARG A 403 -4.99 -19.97 -13.27
N ALA A 404 -5.99 -20.36 -14.06
CA ALA A 404 -6.41 -19.60 -15.24
C ALA A 404 -6.81 -18.16 -14.92
N SER A 405 -7.36 -17.92 -13.72
CA SER A 405 -7.65 -16.56 -13.23
C SER A 405 -6.43 -15.66 -13.13
N ILE A 406 -5.25 -16.23 -12.90
CA ILE A 406 -3.99 -15.49 -12.73
C ILE A 406 -3.45 -15.07 -14.08
N VAL A 407 -3.47 -15.98 -15.05
CA VAL A 407 -3.15 -15.66 -16.45
C VAL A 407 -4.08 -14.55 -16.92
N LYS A 408 -5.38 -14.68 -16.67
CA LYS A 408 -6.36 -13.63 -17.00
C LYS A 408 -6.01 -12.29 -16.35
N GLY A 409 -5.67 -12.29 -15.07
CA GLY A 409 -5.29 -11.08 -14.32
C GLY A 409 -4.04 -10.41 -14.89
N TRP A 410 -3.00 -11.17 -15.24
CA TRP A 410 -1.78 -10.62 -15.81
C TRP A 410 -1.98 -10.14 -17.24
N ILE A 411 -2.76 -10.85 -18.06
CA ILE A 411 -3.15 -10.36 -19.40
C ILE A 411 -3.98 -9.09 -19.32
N SER A 412 -4.94 -9.02 -18.38
CA SER A 412 -5.71 -7.80 -18.12
C SER A 412 -4.80 -6.63 -17.71
N TRP A 413 -3.76 -6.91 -16.92
CA TRP A 413 -2.77 -5.90 -16.59
C TRP A 413 -2.01 -5.44 -17.83
N ILE A 414 -1.49 -6.34 -18.68
CA ILE A 414 -0.81 -5.94 -19.93
C ILE A 414 -1.73 -5.05 -20.79
N TRP A 415 -3.01 -5.39 -20.92
CA TRP A 415 -3.99 -4.55 -21.65
C TRP A 415 -4.17 -3.16 -21.06
N SER A 416 -4.11 -3.03 -19.73
CA SER A 416 -4.22 -1.73 -19.08
C SER A 416 -3.00 -0.82 -19.30
N GLN A 417 -1.88 -1.37 -19.79
CA GLN A 417 -0.65 -0.63 -20.07
C GLN A 417 -0.58 -0.13 -21.53
N ILE A 418 -1.44 -0.64 -22.42
CA ILE A 418 -1.36 -0.38 -23.86
C ILE A 418 -2.53 0.46 -24.35
N TYR A 419 -2.25 1.25 -25.38
CA TYR A 419 -3.23 2.06 -26.12
C TYR A 419 -3.45 1.53 -27.54
#